data_AF-A0A7C4SG86-F1
#
_entry.id   AF-A0A7C4SG86-F1
#
_cell.length_a   1.000
_cell.length_b   1.000
_cell.length_c   1.000
_cell.angle_alpha   90.00
_cell.angle_beta   90.00
_cell.angle_gamma   90.00
#
_symmetry.space_group_name_H-M   'P 1'
#
loop_
_entity.id
_entity.type
_entity.pdbx_description
1 polymer ?
#
loop_
_entity_poly.entity_id
_entity_poly.type
_entity_poly.pdbx_seq_one_letter_code
_entity_poly.pdbx_strand_id
1 'polypeptide(L)'
;MNFKVLSTSPTFGYYTREPVDYLVAHGGTVDLLPQGKRPSEEELIKALEGYDAAIVGVEKMTANVLRAAKQLRVIAKHGAGV
;
A
#
# COMPACT_ATOMS: atom_id res chain seq x y z
N MET A 1 5.96 -1.87 17.88
CA MET A 1 4.72 -2.35 17.22
C MET A 1 5.13 -2.92 15.87
N ASN A 2 4.64 -4.10 15.48
CA ASN A 2 4.85 -4.62 14.14
C ASN A 2 3.64 -4.28 13.26
N PHE A 3 3.88 -3.73 12.07
CA PHE A 3 2.83 -3.47 11.07
C PHE A 3 3.34 -3.72 9.65
N LYS A 4 2.47 -4.24 8.80
CA LYS A 4 2.78 -4.55 7.39
C LYS A 4 2.17 -3.49 6.47
N VAL A 5 3.00 -2.91 5.62
CA VAL A 5 2.61 -1.87 4.65
C VAL A 5 2.75 -2.40 3.24
N LEU A 6 1.71 -2.28 2.44
CA LEU A 6 1.78 -2.46 1.00
C LEU A 6 1.79 -1.09 0.31
N SER A 7 2.76 -0.83 -0.56
CA SER A 7 2.73 0.30 -1.47
C SER A 7 2.33 -0.15 -2.87
N THR A 8 1.26 0.45 -3.40
CA THR A 8 0.88 0.37 -4.82
C THR A 8 1.32 1.61 -5.60
N SER A 9 1.95 2.58 -4.91
CA SER A 9 2.40 3.81 -5.54
C SER A 9 3.53 3.56 -6.55
N PRO A 10 3.46 4.15 -7.75
CA PRO A 10 4.48 3.97 -8.78
C PRO A 10 5.83 4.59 -8.43
N THR A 11 5.89 5.44 -7.40
CA THR A 11 7.10 6.21 -7.06
C THR A 11 7.57 6.05 -5.61
N PHE A 12 6.68 5.69 -4.68
CA PHE A 12 7.04 5.51 -3.27
C PHE A 12 8.06 4.37 -3.11
N GLY A 13 9.21 4.67 -2.49
CA GLY A 13 10.26 3.67 -2.25
C GLY A 13 11.12 3.30 -3.46
N TYR A 14 10.77 3.74 -4.68
CA TYR A 14 11.49 3.39 -5.91
C TYR A 14 12.65 4.33 -6.23
N TYR A 15 12.47 5.63 -6.03
CA TYR A 15 13.51 6.64 -6.32
C TYR A 15 14.32 7.03 -5.09
N THR A 16 13.70 6.93 -3.91
CA THR A 16 14.35 7.14 -2.63
C THR A 16 13.89 6.06 -1.67
N ARG A 17 14.85 5.49 -0.94
CA ARG A 17 14.59 4.49 0.10
C ARG A 17 14.24 5.10 1.44
N GLU A 18 14.52 6.38 1.66
CA GLU A 18 14.26 7.09 2.91
C GLU A 18 12.88 6.81 3.52
N PRO A 19 11.75 6.89 2.78
CA PRO A 19 10.44 6.64 3.39
C PRO A 19 10.20 5.16 3.73
N VAL A 20 10.82 4.22 3.01
CA VAL A 20 10.77 2.79 3.32
C VAL A 20 11.59 2.52 4.58
N ASP A 21 12.81 3.02 4.63
CA ASP A 21 13.73 2.83 5.74
C ASP A 21 13.18 3.50 7.01
N TYR A 22 12.50 4.65 6.90
CA TYR A 22 11.76 5.27 8.00
C TYR A 22 10.70 4.34 8.58
N LEU A 23 9.84 3.75 7.74
CA LEU A 23 8.80 2.82 8.21
C LEU A 23 9.41 1.58 8.87
N VAL A 24 10.48 1.03 8.30
CA VAL A 24 11.21 -0.12 8.86
C VAL A 24 11.84 0.20 10.21
N ALA A 25 12.48 1.36 10.34
CA ALA A 25 13.08 1.81 11.60
C ALA A 25 12.07 1.96 12.75
N HIS A 26 10.78 2.13 12.42
CA HIS A 26 9.69 2.25 13.39
C HIS A 26 8.89 0.94 13.58
N GLY A 27 9.43 -0.20 13.16
CA GLY A 27 8.84 -1.53 13.35
C GLY A 27 7.91 -1.99 12.21
N GLY A 28 7.94 -1.30 11.07
CA GLY A 28 7.20 -1.69 9.88
C GLY A 28 7.93 -2.72 9.00
N THR A 29 7.18 -3.43 8.17
CA THR A 29 7.71 -4.06 6.95
C THR A 29 6.99 -3.48 5.75
N VAL A 30 7.72 -3.24 4.65
CA VAL A 30 7.17 -2.57 3.48
C VAL A 30 7.39 -3.43 2.25
N ASP A 31 6.29 -3.77 1.57
CA ASP A 31 6.30 -4.41 0.28
C ASP A 31 5.88 -3.41 -0.80
N LEU A 32 6.62 -3.37 -1.91
CA LEU A 32 6.35 -2.49 -3.05
C LEU A 32 5.79 -3.33 -4.20
N LEU A 33 4.59 -3.03 -4.68
CA LEU A 33 4.11 -3.63 -5.92
C LEU A 33 5.01 -3.20 -7.08
N PRO A 34 5.34 -4.12 -8.01
CA PRO A 34 6.22 -3.83 -9.14
C PRO A 34 5.90 -2.51 -9.83
N GLN A 35 6.93 -1.71 -10.09
CA GLN A 35 6.77 -0.39 -10.68
C GLN A 35 6.01 -0.48 -12.01
N GLY A 36 5.02 0.40 -12.20
CA GLY A 36 4.17 0.43 -13.39
C GLY A 36 3.04 -0.61 -13.42
N LYS A 37 3.00 -1.55 -12.46
CA LYS A 37 1.85 -2.45 -12.32
C LYS A 37 0.62 -1.65 -11.88
N ARG A 38 -0.48 -1.82 -12.60
CA ARG A 38 -1.80 -1.30 -12.25
C ARG A 38 -2.70 -2.50 -11.93
N PRO A 39 -2.81 -2.91 -10.66
CA PRO A 39 -3.58 -4.10 -10.32
C PRO A 39 -5.07 -3.88 -10.66
N SER A 40 -5.74 -4.94 -11.11
CA SER A 40 -7.20 -4.97 -11.13
C SER A 40 -7.77 -4.90 -9.71
N GLU A 41 -9.09 -4.67 -9.55
CA GLU A 41 -9.74 -4.72 -8.23
C GLU A 41 -9.48 -6.07 -7.53
N GLU A 42 -9.58 -7.17 -8.27
CA GLU A 42 -9.36 -8.52 -7.74
C GLU A 42 -7.90 -8.76 -7.34
N GLU A 43 -6.95 -8.27 -8.14
CA GLU A 43 -5.52 -8.34 -7.80
C GLU A 43 -5.20 -7.48 -6.58
N LEU A 44 -5.82 -6.30 -6.47
CA LEU A 44 -5.63 -5.40 -5.33
C LEU A 44 -6.18 -6.02 -4.04
N ILE A 45 -7.36 -6.65 -4.11
CA ILE A 45 -7.94 -7.39 -2.98
C ILE A 45 -6.98 -8.48 -2.50
N LYS A 46 -6.43 -9.28 -3.42
CA LYS A 46 -5.46 -10.33 -3.08
C LYS A 46 -4.16 -9.73 -2.52
N ALA A 47 -3.68 -8.65 -3.11
CA ALA A 47 -2.45 -8.01 -2.67
C ALA A 47 -2.56 -7.42 -1.26
N LEU A 48 -3.74 -6.91 -0.86
CA LEU A 48 -3.98 -6.32 0.45
C LEU A 48 -4.23 -7.33 1.57
N GLU A 49 -4.28 -8.62 1.26
CA GLU A 49 -4.50 -9.66 2.26
C GLU A 49 -3.36 -9.70 3.28
N GLY A 50 -3.70 -9.55 4.57
CA GLY A 50 -2.71 -9.60 5.65
C GLY A 50 -1.82 -8.36 5.77
N TYR A 51 -2.26 -7.20 5.28
CA TYR A 51 -1.58 -5.91 5.50
C TYR A 51 -2.39 -5.01 6.44
N ASP A 52 -1.67 -4.24 7.24
CA ASP A 52 -2.24 -3.28 8.21
C ASP A 52 -2.44 -1.89 7.58
N ALA A 53 -1.61 -1.52 6.61
CA ALA A 53 -1.66 -0.23 5.94
C ALA A 53 -1.38 -0.33 4.44
N ALA A 54 -1.95 0.60 3.68
CA ALA A 54 -1.74 0.73 2.25
C ALA A 54 -1.34 2.15 1.86
N ILE A 55 -0.26 2.27 1.10
CA ILE A 55 0.16 3.50 0.41
C ILE A 55 -0.30 3.39 -1.03
N VAL A 56 -1.39 4.07 -1.35
CA VAL A 56 -2.13 3.86 -2.60
C VAL A 56 -1.73 4.90 -3.63
N GLY A 57 -1.38 4.46 -4.83
CA GLY A 57 -1.06 5.32 -5.97
C GLY A 57 -2.31 5.84 -6.66
N VAL A 58 -2.74 5.16 -7.72
CA VAL A 58 -3.89 5.57 -8.57
C VAL A 58 -5.12 4.68 -8.40
N GLU A 59 -4.99 3.58 -7.65
CA GLU A 59 -6.03 2.58 -7.49
C GLU A 59 -7.24 3.15 -6.75
N LYS A 60 -8.42 2.66 -7.11
CA LYS A 60 -9.68 2.96 -6.43
C LYS A 60 -9.85 2.02 -5.24
N MET A 61 -9.98 2.58 -4.05
CA MET A 61 -10.34 1.83 -2.84
C MET A 61 -11.87 1.69 -2.76
N THR A 62 -12.43 0.83 -3.62
CA THR A 62 -13.89 0.62 -3.72
C THR A 62 -14.45 -0.04 -2.47
N ALA A 63 -15.77 -0.02 -2.29
CA ALA A 63 -16.42 -0.69 -1.16
C ALA A 63 -16.08 -2.19 -1.10
N ASN A 64 -15.90 -2.86 -2.25
CA ASN A 64 -15.51 -4.27 -2.30
C ASN A 64 -14.08 -4.47 -1.78
N VAL A 65 -13.14 -3.62 -2.22
CA VAL A 65 -11.75 -3.64 -1.74
C VAL A 65 -11.72 -3.47 -0.22
N LEU A 66 -12.41 -2.46 0.30
CA LEU A 66 -12.47 -2.17 1.73
C LEU A 66 -13.13 -3.31 2.53
N ARG A 67 -14.20 -3.92 1.99
CA ARG A 67 -14.84 -5.07 2.64
C ARG A 67 -13.94 -6.30 2.67
N ALA A 68 -13.11 -6.51 1.66
CA ALA A 68 -12.23 -7.68 1.59
C ALA A 68 -10.95 -7.50 2.43
N ALA A 69 -10.41 -6.29 2.52
CA ALA A 69 -9.18 -5.99 3.26
C ALA A 69 -9.41 -5.90 4.79
N LYS A 70 -9.76 -7.02 5.43
CA LYS A 70 -10.20 -7.07 6.85
C LYS A 70 -9.19 -6.57 7.88
N GLN A 71 -7.90 -6.64 7.58
CA GLN A 71 -6.83 -6.22 8.49
C GLN A 71 -6.39 -4.76 8.26
N LEU A 72 -6.82 -4.15 7.16
CA LEU A 72 -6.38 -2.83 6.74
C LEU A 72 -6.97 -1.76 7.67
N ARG A 73 -6.11 -0.96 8.29
CA ARG A 73 -6.46 0.10 9.26
C ARG A 73 -6.19 1.49 8.73
N VAL A 74 -5.19 1.63 7.85
CA VAL A 74 -4.75 2.93 7.33
C VAL A 74 -4.63 2.87 5.81
N ILE A 75 -5.17 3.89 5.16
CA ILE A 75 -4.99 4.12 3.72
C ILE A 75 -4.41 5.51 3.56
N ALA A 76 -3.19 5.60 3.02
CA ALA A 76 -2.55 6.86 2.66
C ALA A 76 -2.55 7.00 1.13
N LYS A 77 -3.20 8.05 0.61
CA LYS A 77 -3.16 8.33 -0.82
C LYS A 77 -1.85 9.05 -1.15
N HIS A 78 -1.02 8.45 -2.00
CA HIS A 78 0.26 9.02 -2.39
C HIS A 78 0.09 10.00 -3.56
N GLY A 79 0.01 11.28 -3.24
CA GLY A 79 -0.21 12.38 -4.18
C GLY A 79 -1.36 13.28 -3.76
N ALA A 80 -1.83 14.14 -4.67
CA ALA A 80 -2.84 15.14 -4.36
C ALA A 80 -4.26 14.60 -4.18
N GLY A 81 -4.54 13.36 -4.62
CA GLY A 81 -5.84 12.69 -4.44
C GLY A 81 -7.03 13.56 -4.90
N VAL A 82 -7.31 13.57 -6.21
CA VAL A 82 -8.53 14.21 -6.76
C VAL A 82 -9.62 13.15 -6.93
#